data_AF-A0A812Y4N8-F1
#
_entry.id   AF-A0A812Y4N8-F1
#
_cell.length_a   1.000
_cell.length_b   1.000
_cell.length_c   1.000
_cell.angle_alpha   90.00
_cell.angle_beta   90.00
_cell.angle_gamma   90.00
#
_symmetry.space_group_name_H-M   'P 1'
#
loop_
_entity.id
_entity.type
_entity.pdbx_description
1 polymer ?
#
loop_
_entity_poly.entity_id
_entity_poly.type
_entity_poly.pdbx_seq_one_letter_code
_entity_poly.pdbx_strand_id
1 'polypeptide(L)'
;MTLRDLGVTGSAAKGLDKNLAHLFREMKAFAADRDLYLHMNALTRGMLAISSAADFPTGSWFKGADTTFVLKFLVFKRRLVKIVRLGLEMISSYTRCAALALSRSLARFKLTPKYHMLMHVVYQLMLDRDANRTPLNPLAYSCQMPEDFINRIATLARSVSPRFVPDRSLYLYKVALAKAWA
;
A
#
# COMPACT_ATOMS: atom_id res chain seq x y z
N MET A 1 16.28 -22.84 9.52
CA MET A 1 14.84 -22.70 9.27
C MET A 1 14.67 -22.23 7.84
N THR A 2 14.36 -23.15 6.94
CA THR A 2 14.19 -22.90 5.50
C THR A 2 12.71 -22.58 5.20
N LEU A 3 12.42 -21.99 4.03
CA LEU A 3 11.03 -21.68 3.61
C LEU A 3 10.11 -22.92 3.56
N ARG A 4 10.67 -24.14 3.57
CA ARG A 4 9.94 -25.41 3.72
C ARG A 4 9.36 -25.59 5.14
N ASP A 5 10.01 -25.05 6.16
CA ASP A 5 9.60 -25.18 7.56
C ASP A 5 8.38 -24.29 7.90
N LEU A 6 7.98 -23.39 6.98
CA LEU A 6 6.80 -22.52 7.11
C LEU A 6 5.56 -23.06 6.37
N GLY A 7 5.60 -24.28 5.83
CA GLY A 7 4.47 -24.88 5.12
C GLY A 7 4.12 -24.19 3.79
N VAL A 8 5.00 -23.34 3.25
CA VAL A 8 4.80 -22.68 1.96
C VAL A 8 5.38 -23.55 0.84
N THR A 9 4.87 -24.77 0.72
CA THR A 9 5.15 -25.62 -0.45
C THR A 9 3.85 -26.14 -1.04
N GLY A 10 3.56 -25.70 -2.26
CA GLY A 10 2.81 -26.46 -3.25
C GLY A 10 1.35 -26.81 -2.91
N SER A 11 0.41 -25.88 -3.08
CA SER A 11 -0.99 -26.15 -3.51
C SER A 11 -1.93 -24.93 -3.48
N ALA A 12 -1.49 -23.76 -3.00
CA ALA A 12 -2.36 -22.58 -2.93
C ALA A 12 -2.88 -22.08 -4.30
N ALA A 13 -2.22 -22.46 -5.39
CA ALA A 13 -2.49 -21.94 -6.73
C ALA A 13 -3.77 -22.48 -7.41
N LYS A 14 -4.55 -23.42 -6.85
CA LYS A 14 -5.90 -23.74 -7.40
C LYS A 14 -7.06 -23.22 -6.54
N GLY A 15 -6.82 -23.01 -5.24
CA GLY A 15 -7.84 -22.49 -4.30
C GLY A 15 -7.93 -20.97 -4.28
N LEU A 16 -6.83 -20.27 -4.58
CA LEU A 16 -6.77 -18.82 -4.49
C LEU A 16 -7.75 -18.11 -5.43
N ASP A 17 -7.93 -18.58 -6.68
CA ASP A 17 -8.86 -17.92 -7.63
C ASP A 17 -10.32 -18.07 -7.22
N LYS A 18 -10.71 -19.24 -6.68
CA LYS A 18 -12.04 -19.44 -6.10
C LYS A 18 -12.28 -18.52 -4.90
N ASN A 19 -11.24 -18.32 -4.08
CA ASN A 19 -11.28 -17.41 -2.95
C ASN A 19 -11.36 -15.94 -3.38
N LEU A 20 -10.66 -15.54 -4.46
CA LEU A 20 -10.73 -14.17 -5.00
C LEU A 20 -12.09 -13.87 -5.63
N ALA A 21 -12.67 -14.81 -6.39
CA ALA A 21 -14.01 -14.66 -6.95
C ALA A 21 -15.09 -14.59 -5.86
N HIS A 22 -14.95 -15.38 -4.79
CA HIS A 22 -15.81 -15.27 -3.61
C HIS A 22 -15.65 -13.90 -2.92
N LEU A 23 -14.41 -13.48 -2.66
CA LEU A 23 -14.11 -12.19 -2.04
C LEU A 23 -14.67 -11.02 -2.85
N PHE A 24 -14.56 -11.08 -4.18
CA PHE A 24 -15.10 -10.06 -5.06
C PHE A 24 -16.63 -9.97 -5.02
N ARG A 25 -17.34 -11.10 -4.90
CA ARG A 25 -18.79 -11.11 -4.69
C ARG A 25 -19.17 -10.45 -3.37
N GLU A 26 -18.42 -10.74 -2.30
CA GLU A 26 -18.63 -10.09 -1.01
C GLU A 26 -18.37 -8.57 -1.08
N MET A 27 -17.36 -8.15 -1.84
CA MET A 27 -17.07 -6.73 -2.10
C MET A 27 -18.21 -6.05 -2.84
N LYS A 28 -18.80 -6.68 -3.86
CA LYS A 28 -19.97 -6.15 -4.57
C LYS A 28 -21.19 -6.00 -3.64
N ALA A 29 -21.43 -6.99 -2.78
CA ALA A 29 -22.51 -6.91 -1.81
C ALA A 29 -22.29 -5.76 -0.82
N PHE A 30 -21.06 -5.59 -0.32
CA PHE A 30 -20.70 -4.46 0.54
C PHE A 30 -20.81 -3.10 -0.19
N ALA A 31 -20.46 -3.04 -1.48
CA ALA A 31 -20.62 -1.85 -2.30
C ALA A 31 -22.09 -1.43 -2.38
N ALA A 32 -22.97 -2.38 -2.68
CA ALA A 32 -24.41 -2.17 -2.81
C ALA A 32 -25.06 -1.77 -1.46
N ASP A 33 -24.68 -2.41 -0.36
CA ASP A 33 -25.18 -2.09 0.99
C ASP A 33 -24.86 -0.66 1.43
N ARG A 34 -23.74 -0.11 0.97
CA ARG A 34 -23.19 1.19 1.41
C ARG A 34 -23.27 2.29 0.38
N ASP A 35 -23.93 2.03 -0.75
CA ASP A 35 -23.98 2.93 -1.90
C ASP A 35 -22.58 3.43 -2.33
N LEU A 36 -21.63 2.50 -2.39
CA LEU A 36 -20.26 2.78 -2.81
C LEU A 36 -20.01 2.29 -4.24
N TYR A 37 -19.29 3.10 -5.02
CA TYR A 37 -18.87 2.70 -6.36
C TYR A 37 -17.60 1.84 -6.32
N LEU A 38 -17.63 0.70 -7.01
CA LEU A 38 -16.51 -0.24 -7.15
C LEU A 38 -15.94 -0.14 -8.57
N HIS A 39 -14.75 0.44 -8.71
CA HIS A 39 -14.14 0.67 -10.04
C HIS A 39 -13.64 -0.62 -10.71
N MET A 40 -13.26 -1.64 -9.94
CA MET A 40 -12.80 -2.91 -10.49
C MET A 40 -13.95 -3.82 -10.93
N ASN A 41 -13.81 -4.43 -12.10
CA ASN A 41 -14.78 -5.37 -12.66
C ASN A 41 -14.58 -6.82 -12.17
N ALA A 42 -13.40 -7.15 -11.64
CA ALA A 42 -13.06 -8.43 -11.03
C ALA A 42 -11.89 -8.25 -10.05
N LEU A 43 -11.70 -9.18 -9.11
CA LEU A 43 -10.48 -9.29 -8.32
C LEU A 43 -9.68 -10.50 -8.81
N THR A 44 -8.57 -10.27 -9.49
CA THR A 44 -7.74 -11.33 -10.10
C THR A 44 -6.32 -11.33 -9.56
N ARG A 45 -5.58 -12.43 -9.75
CA ARG A 45 -4.15 -12.48 -9.38
C ARG A 45 -3.31 -11.45 -10.12
N GLY A 46 -3.61 -11.22 -11.40
CA GLY A 46 -2.94 -10.19 -12.20
C GLY A 46 -3.12 -8.80 -11.60
N MET A 47 -4.31 -8.50 -11.06
CA MET A 47 -4.57 -7.23 -10.38
C MET A 47 -3.82 -7.08 -9.06
N LEU A 48 -3.73 -8.16 -8.28
CA LEU A 48 -2.89 -8.20 -7.07
C LEU A 48 -1.40 -8.32 -7.37
N ALA A 49 -1.07 -8.45 -8.66
CA ALA A 49 0.26 -8.68 -9.19
C ALA A 49 1.00 -9.86 -8.52
N ILE A 50 0.24 -10.93 -8.25
CA ILE A 50 0.73 -12.22 -7.76
C ILE A 50 0.91 -13.13 -8.99
N SER A 51 1.82 -12.78 -9.89
CA SER A 51 2.20 -13.63 -11.04
C SER A 51 3.30 -14.62 -10.65
N SER A 52 4.32 -14.16 -9.92
CA SER A 52 5.34 -14.97 -9.25
C SER A 52 5.99 -14.16 -8.11
N ALA A 53 6.68 -14.82 -7.17
CA ALA A 53 7.40 -14.11 -6.09
C ALA A 53 8.58 -13.25 -6.58
N ALA A 54 8.95 -13.37 -7.87
CA ALA A 54 10.08 -12.67 -8.47
C ALA A 54 9.67 -11.47 -9.34
N ASP A 55 8.38 -11.30 -9.64
CA ASP A 55 7.91 -10.23 -10.53
C ASP A 55 7.60 -8.94 -9.77
N PHE A 56 8.03 -7.81 -10.32
CA PHE A 56 7.60 -6.50 -9.84
C PHE A 56 6.10 -6.30 -10.13
N PRO A 57 5.33 -5.75 -9.18
CA PRO A 57 3.89 -5.76 -9.31
C PRO A 57 3.39 -4.80 -10.41
N THR A 58 2.95 -5.35 -11.54
CA THR A 58 2.36 -4.65 -12.69
C THR A 58 0.84 -4.83 -12.73
N GLY A 59 0.16 -4.55 -11.62
CA GLY A 59 -1.31 -4.57 -11.57
C GLY A 59 -1.93 -3.38 -12.30
N SER A 60 -3.00 -3.59 -13.06
CA SER A 60 -3.85 -2.56 -13.69
C SER A 60 -4.87 -1.91 -12.74
N TRP A 61 -4.78 -2.24 -11.45
CA TRP A 61 -5.62 -1.71 -10.39
C TRP A 61 -5.45 -0.19 -10.26
N PHE A 62 -6.57 0.51 -10.10
CA PHE A 62 -6.57 1.95 -9.88
C PHE A 62 -6.19 2.27 -8.42
N LYS A 63 -4.90 2.50 -8.21
CA LYS A 63 -4.24 2.63 -6.88
C LYS A 63 -4.94 3.57 -5.90
N GLY A 64 -5.63 4.62 -6.37
CA GLY A 64 -6.39 5.51 -5.49
C GLY A 64 -7.73 4.92 -5.04
N ALA A 65 -8.64 4.69 -5.99
CA ALA A 65 -10.02 4.30 -5.67
C ALA A 65 -10.14 2.83 -5.25
N ASP A 66 -9.47 1.90 -5.96
CA ASP A 66 -9.59 0.46 -5.68
C ASP A 66 -8.95 0.11 -4.31
N THR A 67 -7.82 0.75 -3.97
CA THR A 67 -7.17 0.56 -2.66
C THR A 67 -8.04 1.06 -1.54
N THR A 68 -8.62 2.24 -1.69
CA THR A 68 -9.54 2.80 -0.71
C THR A 68 -10.73 1.86 -0.49
N PHE A 69 -11.34 1.38 -1.57
CA PHE A 69 -12.50 0.48 -1.47
C PHE A 69 -12.13 -0.83 -0.78
N VAL A 70 -11.06 -1.50 -1.20
CA VAL A 70 -10.64 -2.79 -0.62
C VAL A 70 -10.34 -2.64 0.86
N LEU A 71 -9.74 -1.52 1.27
CA LEU A 71 -9.44 -1.29 2.67
C LEU A 71 -10.70 -1.06 3.49
N LYS A 72 -11.67 -0.29 2.99
CA LYS A 72 -13.01 -0.16 3.60
C LYS A 72 -13.70 -1.52 3.75
N PHE A 73 -13.63 -2.37 2.72
CA PHE A 73 -14.20 -3.70 2.74
C PHE A 73 -13.49 -4.64 3.74
N LEU A 74 -12.16 -4.61 3.81
CA LEU A 74 -11.37 -5.43 4.74
C LEU A 74 -11.63 -5.04 6.20
N VAL A 75 -11.78 -3.75 6.46
CA VAL A 75 -12.27 -3.21 7.73
C VAL A 75 -13.66 -3.76 8.05
N PHE A 76 -14.62 -3.66 7.12
CA PHE A 76 -15.98 -4.15 7.29
C PHE A 76 -16.03 -5.64 7.63
N LYS A 77 -15.22 -6.46 6.96
CA LYS A 77 -15.15 -7.92 7.20
C LYS A 77 -14.58 -8.30 8.57
N ARG A 78 -14.30 -7.34 9.46
CA ARG A 78 -13.66 -7.55 10.78
C ARG A 78 -12.38 -8.37 10.70
N ARG A 79 -11.72 -8.39 9.54
CA ARG A 79 -10.43 -9.05 9.34
C ARG A 79 -9.27 -8.22 9.90
N LEU A 80 -9.56 -7.08 10.53
CA LEU A 80 -8.62 -6.20 11.21
C LEU A 80 -7.66 -6.93 12.14
N VAL A 81 -8.17 -7.84 12.99
CA VAL A 81 -7.31 -8.63 13.90
C VAL A 81 -6.28 -9.44 13.12
N LYS A 82 -6.71 -10.09 12.02
CA LYS A 82 -5.83 -10.89 11.17
C LYS A 82 -4.85 -10.01 10.38
N ILE A 83 -5.30 -8.86 9.87
CA ILE A 83 -4.47 -7.91 9.11
C ILE A 83 -3.39 -7.33 10.02
N VAL A 84 -3.76 -6.86 11.20
CA VAL A 84 -2.83 -6.36 12.21
C VAL A 84 -1.81 -7.43 12.59
N ARG A 85 -2.25 -8.66 12.87
CA ARG A 85 -1.35 -9.77 13.20
C ARG A 85 -0.33 -10.04 12.10
N LEU A 86 -0.80 -10.19 10.86
CA LEU A 86 0.08 -10.45 9.71
C LEU A 86 1.02 -9.27 9.42
N GLY A 87 0.54 -8.04 9.60
CA GLY A 87 1.36 -6.83 9.50
C GLY A 87 2.48 -6.79 10.53
N LEU A 88 2.17 -7.11 11.79
CA LEU A 88 3.16 -7.24 12.87
C LEU A 88 4.16 -8.37 12.62
N GLU A 89 3.72 -9.53 12.13
CA GLU A 89 4.60 -10.65 11.75
C GLU A 89 5.57 -10.24 10.65
N MET A 90 5.09 -9.51 9.63
CA MET A 90 5.93 -8.97 8.56
C MET A 90 6.95 -7.96 9.11
N ILE A 91 6.51 -7.08 10.02
CA ILE A 91 7.39 -6.09 10.64
C ILE A 91 8.48 -6.78 11.47
N SER A 92 8.11 -7.71 12.33
CA SER A 92 9.03 -8.49 13.16
C SER A 92 10.05 -9.27 12.31
N SER A 93 9.57 -9.94 11.25
CA SER A 93 10.43 -10.71 10.35
C SER A 93 11.47 -9.84 9.65
N TYR A 94 11.09 -8.66 9.19
CA TYR A 94 12.01 -7.72 8.55
C TYR A 94 13.05 -7.16 9.53
N THR A 95 12.63 -6.85 10.76
CA THR A 95 13.54 -6.44 11.85
C THR A 95 14.54 -7.55 12.18
N ARG A 96 14.08 -8.81 12.21
CA ARG A 96 14.95 -9.98 12.40
C ARG A 96 15.96 -10.14 11.27
N CYS A 97 15.55 -9.95 10.02
CA CYS A 97 16.45 -9.96 8.87
C CYS A 97 17.51 -8.85 8.96
N ALA A 98 17.13 -7.64 9.39
CA ALA A 98 18.05 -6.53 9.61
C ALA A 98 19.08 -6.86 10.70
N ALA A 99 18.63 -7.40 11.83
CA ALA A 99 19.48 -7.80 12.94
C ALA A 99 20.46 -8.92 12.53
N LEU A 100 19.99 -9.90 11.75
CA LEU A 100 20.84 -10.97 11.21
C LEU A 100 21.90 -10.43 10.25
N ALA A 101 21.54 -9.49 9.36
CA ALA A 101 22.51 -8.87 8.46
C ALA A 101 23.60 -8.11 9.23
N LEU A 102 23.20 -7.38 10.29
CA LEU A 102 24.13 -6.70 11.19
C LEU A 102 25.05 -7.69 11.92
N SER A 103 24.50 -8.76 12.49
CA SER A 103 25.28 -9.79 13.19
C SER A 103 26.33 -10.48 12.32
N ARG A 104 26.11 -10.49 11.01
CA ARG A 104 27.01 -11.09 10.01
C ARG A 104 27.98 -10.07 9.39
N SER A 105 28.02 -8.85 9.91
CA SER A 105 28.82 -7.75 9.34
C SER A 105 28.58 -7.53 7.84
N LEU A 106 27.36 -7.82 7.36
CA LEU A 106 27.01 -7.61 5.96
C LEU A 106 26.74 -6.13 5.70
N ALA A 107 27.14 -5.66 4.53
CA ALA A 107 26.94 -4.27 4.13
C ALA A 107 25.44 -3.96 3.95
N ARG A 108 24.83 -3.40 4.99
CA ARG A 108 23.55 -2.68 5.00
C ARG A 108 22.32 -3.49 4.55
N PHE A 109 21.43 -3.78 5.50
CA PHE A 109 20.06 -4.18 5.19
C PHE A 109 19.27 -2.95 4.73
N LYS A 110 18.94 -2.88 3.43
CA LYS A 110 18.23 -1.73 2.84
C LYS A 110 16.83 -1.61 3.42
N LEU A 111 16.61 -0.60 4.28
CA LEU A 111 15.27 -0.21 4.70
C LEU A 111 14.52 0.39 3.51
N THR A 112 13.51 -0.29 3.00
CA THR A 112 12.71 0.26 1.89
C THR A 112 11.69 1.27 2.43
N PRO A 113 11.54 2.46 1.83
CA PRO A 113 10.59 3.48 2.31
C PRO A 113 9.14 2.96 2.43
N LYS A 114 8.76 1.98 1.60
CA LYS A 114 7.44 1.33 1.65
C LYS A 114 7.19 0.56 2.94
N TYR A 115 8.25 0.08 3.60
CA TYR A 115 8.14 -0.60 4.88
C TYR A 115 7.85 0.38 6.03
N HIS A 116 8.37 1.62 5.96
CA HIS A 116 8.03 2.68 6.91
C HIS A 116 6.53 3.04 6.82
N MET A 117 5.99 3.16 5.61
CA MET A 117 4.55 3.33 5.41
C MET A 117 3.76 2.16 6.02
N LEU A 118 4.18 0.92 5.77
CA LEU A 118 3.53 -0.26 6.34
C LEU A 118 3.49 -0.21 7.86
N MET A 119 4.57 0.23 8.51
CA MET A 119 4.64 0.37 9.96
C MET A 119 3.59 1.36 10.48
N HIS A 120 3.48 2.55 9.87
CA HIS A 120 2.45 3.54 10.23
C HIS A 120 1.04 3.00 10.04
N VAL A 121 0.79 2.32 8.92
CA VAL A 121 -0.52 1.72 8.62
C VAL A 121 -0.87 0.67 9.67
N VAL A 122 0.02 -0.27 9.96
CA VAL A 122 -0.24 -1.34 10.93
C VAL A 122 -0.43 -0.77 12.33
N TYR A 123 0.38 0.21 12.72
CA TYR A 123 0.26 0.88 14.01
C TYR A 123 -1.09 1.60 14.16
N GLN A 124 -1.53 2.34 13.15
CA GLN A 124 -2.84 2.99 13.18
C GLN A 124 -3.98 1.97 13.24
N LEU A 125 -3.90 0.90 12.45
CA LEU A 125 -4.90 -0.17 12.48
C LEU A 125 -4.97 -0.87 13.85
N MET A 126 -3.84 -0.97 14.58
CA MET A 126 -3.82 -1.46 15.96
C MET A 126 -4.56 -0.52 16.89
N LEU A 127 -4.23 0.78 16.86
CA LEU A 127 -4.89 1.79 17.68
C LEU A 127 -6.40 1.83 17.43
N ASP A 128 -6.81 1.76 16.16
CA ASP A 128 -8.22 1.81 15.79
C ASP A 128 -8.96 0.52 16.18
N ARG A 129 -8.30 -0.64 16.07
CA ARG A 129 -8.82 -1.90 16.62
C ARG A 129 -9.03 -1.81 18.13
N ASP A 130 -8.00 -1.37 18.86
CA ASP A 130 -8.00 -1.37 20.33
C ASP A 130 -9.00 -0.34 20.89
N ALA A 131 -9.19 0.77 20.18
CA ALA A 131 -10.21 1.77 20.49
C ALA A 131 -11.60 1.45 19.90
N ASN A 132 -11.76 0.32 19.21
CA ASN A 132 -12.99 -0.08 18.49
C ASN A 132 -13.55 1.03 17.57
N ARG A 133 -12.65 1.75 16.88
CA ARG A 133 -12.97 2.82 15.93
C ARG A 133 -12.96 2.30 14.50
N THR A 134 -13.63 3.03 13.61
CA THR A 134 -13.47 2.83 12.17
C THR A 134 -12.04 3.19 11.77
N PRO A 135 -11.24 2.25 11.23
CA PRO A 135 -9.85 2.51 10.93
C PRO A 135 -9.66 3.51 9.81
N LEU A 136 -8.63 4.34 9.95
CA LEU A 136 -8.26 5.31 8.92
C LEU A 136 -7.88 4.57 7.62
N ASN A 137 -8.29 5.12 6.48
CA ASN A 137 -7.88 4.61 5.17
C ASN A 137 -6.33 4.61 5.10
N PRO A 138 -5.67 3.45 4.91
CA PRO A 138 -4.21 3.40 4.78
C PRO A 138 -3.62 4.27 3.67
N LEU A 139 -4.39 4.66 2.65
CA LEU A 139 -3.94 5.66 1.68
C LEU A 139 -3.70 7.05 2.28
N ALA A 140 -4.22 7.35 3.47
CA ALA A 140 -3.87 8.56 4.20
C ALA A 140 -2.37 8.62 4.55
N TYR A 141 -1.70 7.47 4.64
CA TYR A 141 -0.24 7.36 4.80
C TYR A 141 0.51 7.28 3.46
N SER A 142 -0.21 7.32 2.33
CA SER A 142 0.41 7.27 1.02
C SER A 142 0.99 8.63 0.64
N CYS A 143 2.31 8.69 0.46
CA CYS A 143 2.96 9.85 -0.16
C CYS A 143 2.66 9.97 -1.67
N GLN A 144 1.90 9.04 -2.25
CA GLN A 144 1.64 9.00 -3.69
C GLN A 144 0.68 10.11 -4.14
N MET A 145 -0.24 10.56 -3.28
CA MET A 145 -1.17 11.66 -3.59
C MET A 145 -0.44 13.01 -3.85
N PRO A 146 0.54 13.42 -3.04
CA PRO A 146 1.38 14.57 -3.38
C PRO A 146 2.47 14.24 -4.40
N GLU A 147 2.75 12.96 -4.72
CA GLU A 147 3.85 12.59 -5.63
C GLU A 147 3.61 13.09 -7.05
N ASP A 148 2.40 13.01 -7.60
CA ASP A 148 2.10 13.56 -8.93
C ASP A 148 2.20 15.09 -8.95
N PHE A 149 1.78 15.74 -7.86
CA PHE A 149 1.88 17.19 -7.68
C PHE A 149 3.35 17.63 -7.60
N ILE A 150 4.12 16.99 -6.74
CA ILE A 150 5.55 17.22 -6.53
C ILE A 150 6.31 16.89 -7.81
N ASN A 151 6.00 15.79 -8.51
CA ASN A 151 6.67 15.38 -9.74
C ASN A 151 6.41 16.36 -10.87
N ARG A 152 5.18 16.87 -11.02
CA ARG A 152 4.87 17.91 -12.00
C ARG A 152 5.64 19.19 -11.71
N ILE A 153 5.63 19.66 -10.46
CA ILE A 153 6.40 20.85 -10.06
C ILE A 153 7.90 20.63 -10.25
N ALA A 154 8.45 19.48 -9.82
CA ALA A 154 9.85 19.15 -9.95
C ALA A 154 10.30 19.04 -11.41
N THR A 155 9.45 18.50 -12.29
CA THR A 155 9.71 18.43 -13.73
C THR A 155 9.79 19.83 -14.34
N LEU A 156 8.82 20.69 -14.06
CA LEU A 156 8.79 22.07 -14.52
C LEU A 156 9.88 22.94 -13.89
N ALA A 157 10.28 22.65 -12.65
CA ALA A 157 11.36 23.37 -11.98
C ALA A 157 12.73 23.04 -12.59
N ARG A 158 12.92 21.83 -13.13
CA ARG A 158 14.17 21.42 -13.80
C ARG A 158 14.25 21.82 -15.27
N SER A 159 13.21 22.45 -15.82
CA SER A 159 13.23 22.95 -17.21
C SER A 159 13.94 24.30 -17.37
N VAL A 160 14.55 24.82 -16.30
CA VAL A 160 15.36 26.05 -16.30
C VAL A 160 16.80 25.73 -15.93
N SER A 161 17.71 26.68 -16.14
CA SER A 161 19.11 26.52 -15.71
C SER A 161 19.18 26.13 -14.21
N PRO A 162 20.09 25.21 -13.82
CA PRO A 162 20.22 24.72 -12.43
C PRO A 162 20.27 25.83 -11.37
N ARG A 163 20.84 26.99 -11.72
CA ARG A 163 20.93 28.17 -10.84
C ARG A 163 19.56 28.71 -10.40
N PHE A 164 18.53 28.55 -11.23
CA PHE A 164 17.18 29.09 -10.99
C PHE A 164 16.18 28.02 -10.51
N VAL A 165 16.60 26.76 -10.40
CA VAL A 165 15.71 25.66 -9.96
C VAL A 165 15.09 25.93 -8.58
N PRO A 166 15.81 26.47 -7.57
CA PRO A 166 15.19 26.79 -6.28
C PRO A 166 14.08 27.84 -6.41
N ASP A 167 14.36 28.96 -7.07
CA ASP A 167 13.42 30.06 -7.26
C ASP A 167 12.21 29.62 -8.10
N ARG A 168 12.45 28.83 -9.15
CA ARG A 168 11.40 28.28 -10.01
C ARG A 168 10.51 27.31 -9.25
N SER A 169 11.07 26.49 -8.37
CA SER A 169 10.30 25.57 -7.52
C SER A 169 9.35 26.35 -6.60
N LEU A 170 9.86 27.35 -5.89
CA LEU A 170 9.06 28.20 -4.99
C LEU A 170 7.95 28.95 -5.75
N TYR A 171 8.27 29.48 -6.92
CA TYR A 171 7.29 30.15 -7.78
C TYR A 171 6.15 29.21 -8.19
N LEU A 172 6.48 28.00 -8.67
CA LEU A 172 5.47 27.02 -9.09
C LEU A 172 4.59 26.55 -7.94
N TYR A 173 5.15 26.38 -6.74
CA TYR A 173 4.35 26.09 -5.54
C TYR A 173 3.40 27.24 -5.21
N LYS A 174 3.85 28.51 -5.27
CA LYS A 174 2.98 29.69 -5.05
C LYS A 174 1.83 29.76 -6.07
N VAL A 175 2.11 29.48 -7.34
CA VAL A 175 1.07 29.45 -8.39
C VAL A 175 0.06 28.33 -8.13
N ALA A 176 0.52 27.14 -7.77
CA ALA A 176 -0.36 26.03 -7.41
C ALA A 176 -1.21 26.36 -6.18
N LEU A 177 -0.62 27.03 -5.19
CA LEU A 177 -1.29 27.48 -3.98
C LEU A 177 -2.41 28.47 -4.31
N ALA A 178 -2.10 29.49 -5.10
CA ALA A 178 -3.06 30.50 -5.52
C ALA A 178 -4.23 29.88 -6.31
N LYS A 179 -3.96 28.89 -7.16
CA LYS A 179 -4.99 28.16 -7.91
C LYS A 179 -5.93 27.34 -7.01
N ALA A 180 -5.43 26.82 -5.88
CA ALA A 180 -6.23 26.02 -4.96
C ALA A 180 -7.07 26.88 -3.99
N TRP A 181 -6.70 28.15 -3.81
CA TRP A 181 -7.33 29.08 -2.87
C TRP A 181 -8.23 30.14 -3.51
N ALA A 182 -8.28 30.20 -4.83
CA ALA A 182 -9.21 31.02 -5.62
C ALA A 182 -10.44 30.21 -6.01
#